data_AF-A0A9P6DLB2-F1
#
_entry.id   AF-A0A9P6DLB2-F1
#
_cell.length_a   1.000
_cell.length_b   1.000
_cell.length_c   1.000
_cell.angle_alpha   90.00
_cell.angle_beta   90.00
_cell.angle_gamma   90.00
#
_symmetry.space_group_name_H-M   'P 1'
#
loop_
_entity.id
_entity.type
_entity.pdbx_description
1 polymer ?
#
loop_
_entity_poly.entity_id
_entity_poly.type
_entity_poly.pdbx_seq_one_letter_code
_entity_poly.pdbx_strand_id
1 'polypeptide(L)'
;VVSLKVVPDSRNVETICHVFLDLVEEYGCIPLQLVMDKGAEIGDMVRAQETLRPKFAPKFSEDKWPSTVQVQSKHNTPIESFWSWQRKGEGFNIKQAILLGKATGLFNPGHQLHIDLFNWIWPPLVQEQLDIFREYWNNHRISKQKNKLLPSGTSP
;
A
#
# COMPACT_ATOMS: atom_id res chain seq x y z
N VAL A 1 0.01 -11.82 -0.96
CA VAL A 1 -0.46 -10.90 -2.04
C VAL A 1 -0.40 -9.43 -1.60
N VAL A 2 0.33 -8.60 -2.34
CA VAL A 2 0.47 -7.14 -2.10
C VAL A 2 0.04 -6.36 -3.36
N SER A 3 -0.56 -5.18 -3.17
CA SER A 3 -0.78 -4.17 -4.22
C SER A 3 -0.12 -2.86 -3.81
N LEU A 4 0.55 -2.21 -4.78
CA LEU A 4 1.31 -0.98 -4.60
C LEU A 4 0.90 0.00 -5.70
N LYS A 5 0.45 1.19 -5.31
CA LYS A 5 0.01 2.23 -6.24
C LYS A 5 0.65 3.57 -5.90
N VAL A 6 1.15 4.26 -6.92
CA VAL A 6 1.55 5.66 -6.83
C VAL A 6 0.31 6.51 -6.99
N VAL A 7 0.11 7.42 -6.04
CA VAL A 7 -0.99 8.38 -6.07
C VAL A 7 -0.45 9.80 -5.91
N PRO A 8 -1.08 10.80 -6.55
CA PRO A 8 -0.64 12.19 -6.46
C PRO A 8 -0.79 12.76 -5.05
N ASP A 9 -1.84 12.33 -4.32
CA ASP A 9 -2.05 12.69 -2.93
C ASP A 9 -2.60 11.50 -2.14
N SER A 10 -1.78 10.96 -1.24
CA SER A 10 -2.17 9.87 -0.35
C SER A 10 -3.01 10.35 0.83
N ARG A 11 -3.19 11.67 1.02
CA ARG A 11 -3.99 12.25 2.10
C ARG A 11 -5.45 12.43 1.73
N ASN A 12 -5.80 12.24 0.47
CA ASN A 12 -7.16 12.31 0.01
C ASN A 12 -7.89 10.99 0.27
N VAL A 13 -8.98 11.06 1.03
CA VAL A 13 -9.79 9.92 1.44
C VAL A 13 -10.39 9.16 0.25
N GLU A 14 -10.81 9.90 -0.79
CA GLU A 14 -11.39 9.33 -2.01
C GLU A 14 -10.34 8.54 -2.78
N THR A 15 -9.12 9.08 -2.90
CA THR A 15 -8.00 8.41 -3.56
C THR A 15 -7.69 7.07 -2.91
N ILE A 16 -7.65 7.02 -1.58
CA ILE A 16 -7.38 5.77 -0.84
C ILE A 16 -8.53 4.77 -1.01
N CYS A 17 -9.78 5.24 -1.02
CA CYS A 17 -10.93 4.38 -1.29
C CYS A 17 -10.89 3.79 -2.70
N HIS A 18 -10.52 4.58 -3.71
CA HIS A 18 -10.36 4.09 -5.08
C HIS A 18 -9.29 3.01 -5.18
N VAL A 19 -8.11 3.23 -4.58
CA VAL A 19 -7.05 2.19 -4.54
C VAL A 19 -7.54 0.90 -3.89
N PHE A 20 -8.38 0.98 -2.85
CA PHE A 20 -9.00 -0.19 -2.25
C PHE A 20 -9.99 -0.90 -3.18
N LEU A 21 -10.83 -0.16 -3.91
CA LEU A 21 -11.78 -0.75 -4.85
C LEU A 21 -11.06 -1.38 -6.06
N ASP A 22 -10.00 -0.75 -6.56
CA ASP A 22 -9.14 -1.29 -7.61
C ASP A 22 -8.51 -2.63 -7.17
N LEU A 23 -8.10 -2.74 -5.90
CA LEU A 23 -7.62 -4.01 -5.32
C LEU A 23 -8.72 -5.08 -5.36
N VAL A 24 -9.94 -4.74 -4.96
CA VAL A 24 -11.07 -5.68 -4.96
C VAL A 24 -11.39 -6.15 -6.37
N GLU A 25 -11.37 -5.25 -7.35
CA GLU A 25 -11.58 -5.58 -8.77
C GLU A 25 -10.44 -6.45 -9.31
N GLU A 26 -9.19 -6.08 -9.06
CA GLU A 26 -8.00 -6.78 -9.54
C GLU A 26 -7.93 -8.24 -9.06
N TYR A 27 -8.27 -8.49 -7.79
CA TYR A 27 -8.21 -9.84 -7.21
C TYR A 27 -9.55 -10.57 -7.19
N GLY A 28 -10.64 -9.91 -7.60
CA GLY A 28 -12.00 -10.46 -7.58
C GLY A 28 -12.45 -10.92 -6.19
N CYS A 29 -11.87 -10.37 -5.11
CA CYS A 29 -12.17 -10.77 -3.75
C CYS A 29 -12.16 -9.58 -2.79
N ILE A 30 -12.95 -9.70 -1.70
CA ILE A 30 -13.07 -8.70 -0.65
C ILE A 30 -12.41 -9.27 0.61
N PRO A 31 -11.53 -8.52 1.30
CA PRO A 31 -10.94 -8.97 2.54
C PRO A 31 -12.03 -9.23 3.59
N LEU A 32 -11.86 -10.29 4.40
CA LEU A 32 -12.79 -10.54 5.52
C LEU A 32 -12.63 -9.51 6.64
N GLN A 33 -11.41 -9.00 6.83
CA GLN A 33 -11.06 -8.01 7.82
C GLN A 33 -9.95 -7.12 7.25
N LEU A 34 -10.12 -5.81 7.41
CA LEU A 34 -9.15 -4.80 7.00
C LEU A 34 -8.45 -4.23 8.24
N VAL A 35 -7.15 -4.46 8.36
CA VAL A 35 -6.33 -3.97 9.48
C VAL A 35 -5.55 -2.74 9.05
N MET A 36 -5.69 -1.64 9.79
CA MET A 36 -5.16 -0.33 9.39
C MET A 36 -4.60 0.45 10.58
N ASP A 37 -3.72 1.40 10.30
CA ASP A 37 -3.35 2.40 11.30
C ASP A 37 -4.47 3.44 11.47
N LYS A 38 -4.45 4.19 12.57
CA LYS A 38 -5.36 5.31 12.79
C LYS A 38 -4.96 6.50 11.92
N GLY A 39 -5.58 6.63 10.75
CA GLY A 39 -5.47 7.81 9.87
C GLY A 39 -6.82 8.48 9.66
N ALA A 40 -6.83 9.79 9.36
CA ALA A 40 -8.05 10.47 8.89
C ALA A 40 -8.40 10.09 7.44
N GLU A 41 -7.42 9.57 6.71
CA GLU A 41 -7.41 9.34 5.26
C GLU A 41 -8.12 8.04 4.86
N ILE A 42 -8.57 7.23 5.83
CA ILE A 42 -9.12 5.88 5.60
C ILE A 42 -10.64 5.82 5.66
N GLY A 43 -11.32 6.94 5.91
CA GLY A 43 -12.76 6.98 6.20
C GLY A 43 -13.64 6.32 5.13
N ASP A 44 -13.43 6.64 3.85
CA ASP A 44 -14.22 6.05 2.76
C ASP A 44 -13.90 4.59 2.51
N MET A 45 -12.63 4.20 2.62
CA MET A 45 -12.25 2.78 2.53
C MET A 45 -12.89 1.95 3.65
N VAL A 46 -12.95 2.47 4.89
CA VAL A 46 -13.67 1.84 6.00
C VAL A 46 -15.15 1.68 5.65
N ARG A 47 -15.81 2.75 5.19
CA ARG A 47 -17.22 2.72 4.80
C ARG A 47 -17.49 1.72 3.68
N ALA A 48 -16.62 1.66 2.67
CA ALA A 48 -16.71 0.72 1.56
C ALA A 48 -16.64 -0.72 2.07
N GLN A 49 -15.66 -1.02 2.94
CA GLN A 49 -15.49 -2.34 3.53
C GLN A 49 -16.68 -2.75 4.42
N GLU A 50 -17.16 -1.87 5.29
CA GLU A 50 -18.33 -2.07 6.15
C GLU A 50 -19.62 -2.26 5.35
N THR A 51 -19.70 -1.71 4.13
CA THR A 51 -20.84 -1.88 3.23
C THR A 51 -20.76 -3.16 2.41
N LEU A 52 -19.59 -3.48 1.86
CA LEU A 52 -19.39 -4.60 0.95
C LEU A 52 -19.33 -5.93 1.70
N ARG A 53 -18.58 -5.99 2.82
CA ARG A 53 -18.34 -7.25 3.53
C ARG A 53 -19.66 -7.92 3.98
N PRO A 54 -20.62 -7.24 4.64
CA PRO A 54 -21.85 -7.91 5.09
C PRO A 54 -22.71 -8.40 3.93
N LYS A 55 -22.68 -7.71 2.78
CA LYS A 55 -23.44 -8.11 1.58
C LYS A 55 -22.91 -9.40 0.98
N PHE A 56 -21.58 -9.54 0.89
CA PHE A 56 -20.94 -10.67 0.22
C PHE A 56 -20.51 -11.81 1.16
N ALA A 57 -20.45 -11.56 2.47
CA ALA A 57 -20.05 -12.55 3.47
C ALA A 57 -20.91 -12.49 4.75
N PRO A 58 -22.26 -12.57 4.66
CA PRO A 58 -23.18 -12.36 5.80
C PRO A 58 -23.02 -13.40 6.92
N LYS A 59 -22.42 -14.56 6.61
CA LYS A 59 -22.16 -15.64 7.58
C LYS A 59 -21.17 -15.27 8.69
N PHE A 60 -20.40 -14.19 8.51
CA PHE A 60 -19.46 -13.72 9.52
C PHE A 60 -20.04 -12.49 10.22
N SER A 61 -20.39 -12.62 11.50
CA SER A 61 -20.91 -11.51 12.32
C SER A 61 -19.82 -10.49 12.63
N GLU A 62 -20.18 -9.21 12.58
CA GLU A 62 -19.30 -8.08 12.93
C GLU A 62 -18.82 -8.15 14.39
N ASP A 63 -19.62 -8.71 15.31
CA ASP A 63 -19.26 -8.81 16.73
C ASP A 63 -18.08 -9.76 16.98
N LYS A 64 -18.01 -10.84 16.19
CA LYS A 64 -16.94 -11.86 16.30
C LYS A 64 -15.79 -11.58 15.34
N TRP A 65 -16.11 -11.03 14.17
CA TRP A 65 -15.18 -10.80 13.07
C TRP A 65 -15.40 -9.41 12.50
N PRO A 66 -14.92 -8.35 13.15
CA PRO A 66 -15.13 -7.00 12.66
C PRO A 66 -14.51 -6.82 11.28
N SER A 67 -15.25 -6.20 10.38
CA SER A 67 -14.85 -5.93 8.99
C SER A 67 -13.65 -4.99 8.88
N THR A 68 -13.47 -4.11 9.87
CA THR A 68 -12.31 -3.22 9.99
C THR A 68 -11.73 -3.24 11.41
N VAL A 69 -10.41 -3.13 11.52
CA VAL A 69 -9.69 -3.04 12.80
C VAL A 69 -8.62 -1.97 12.69
N GLN A 70 -8.73 -0.94 13.55
CA GLN A 70 -7.72 0.10 13.66
C GLN A 70 -6.73 -0.25 14.78
N VAL A 71 -5.48 -0.44 14.41
CA VAL A 71 -4.36 -0.70 15.33
C VAL A 71 -3.46 0.52 15.42
N GLN A 72 -2.68 0.66 16.49
CA GLN A 72 -1.62 1.67 16.53
C GLN A 72 -0.49 1.24 15.58
N SER A 73 0.20 2.17 14.94
CA SER A 73 1.32 1.89 14.01
C SER A 73 2.34 0.89 14.56
N LYS A 74 2.68 0.99 15.86
CA LYS A 74 3.61 0.07 16.55
C LYS A 74 3.17 -1.40 16.57
N HIS A 75 1.89 -1.66 16.33
CA HIS A 75 1.30 -3.00 16.26
C HIS A 75 1.10 -3.47 14.82
N ASN A 76 1.29 -2.60 13.82
CA ASN A 76 1.26 -2.97 12.41
C ASN A 76 2.62 -3.48 11.91
N THR A 77 3.25 -4.38 12.69
CA THR A 77 4.57 -4.95 12.40
C THR A 77 4.71 -5.51 10.97
N PRO A 78 3.69 -6.16 10.36
CA PRO A 78 3.80 -6.66 8.99
C PRO A 78 4.05 -5.55 7.97
N ILE A 79 3.28 -4.45 8.00
CA ILE A 79 3.44 -3.37 7.02
C ILE A 79 4.75 -2.61 7.25
N GLU A 80 5.15 -2.40 8.50
CA GLU A 80 6.41 -1.72 8.83
C GLU A 80 7.63 -2.53 8.39
N SER A 81 7.56 -3.85 8.55
CA SER A 81 8.58 -4.77 8.06
C SER A 81 8.64 -4.73 6.54
N PHE A 82 7.50 -4.76 5.87
CA PHE A 82 7.40 -4.64 4.41
C PHE A 82 8.07 -3.34 3.89
N TRP A 83 7.74 -2.18 4.48
CA TRP A 83 8.35 -0.91 4.08
C TRP A 83 9.85 -0.86 4.35
N SER A 84 10.32 -1.50 5.41
CA SER A 84 11.76 -1.63 5.69
C SER A 84 12.48 -2.40 4.58
N TRP A 85 11.89 -3.49 4.10
CA TRP A 85 12.43 -4.27 2.98
C TRP A 85 12.42 -3.49 1.67
N GLN A 86 11.29 -2.85 1.34
CA GLN A 86 11.17 -2.05 0.12
C GLN A 86 12.18 -0.90 0.09
N ARG A 87 12.40 -0.23 1.23
CA ARG A 87 13.44 0.80 1.36
C ARG A 87 14.83 0.24 1.11
N LYS A 88 15.19 -0.89 1.74
CA LYS A 88 16.52 -1.51 1.63
C LYS A 88 16.86 -2.02 0.23
N GLY A 89 15.85 -2.37 -0.57
CA GLY A 89 16.03 -2.69 -2.00
C GLY A 89 16.24 -1.42 -2.82
N GLU A 90 15.19 -0.96 -3.47
CA GLU A 90 15.27 0.12 -4.46
C GLU A 90 14.71 1.47 -3.95
N GLY A 91 13.97 1.47 -2.84
CA GLY A 91 13.30 2.66 -2.33
C GLY A 91 14.25 3.81 -1.96
N PHE A 92 15.50 3.53 -1.59
CA PHE A 92 16.50 4.58 -1.35
C PHE A 92 16.94 5.29 -2.63
N ASN A 93 17.08 4.58 -3.75
CA ASN A 93 17.63 5.14 -4.99
C ASN A 93 16.66 6.13 -5.64
N ILE A 94 15.37 5.78 -5.70
CA ILE A 94 14.33 6.65 -6.26
C ILE A 94 14.20 7.93 -5.44
N LYS A 95 14.15 7.80 -4.11
CA LYS A 95 14.07 8.96 -3.21
C LYS A 95 15.28 9.88 -3.36
N GLN A 96 16.49 9.31 -3.47
CA GLN A 96 17.71 10.09 -3.67
C GLN A 96 17.68 10.84 -5.01
N ALA A 97 17.25 10.20 -6.09
CA ALA A 97 17.16 10.83 -7.41
C ALA A 97 16.17 12.02 -7.42
N ILE A 98 15.01 11.84 -6.80
CA ILE A 98 14.01 12.92 -6.65
C ILE A 98 14.57 14.08 -5.82
N LEU A 99 15.19 13.78 -4.67
CA LEU A 99 15.73 14.80 -3.76
C LEU A 99 16.94 15.53 -4.37
N LEU A 100 17.75 14.84 -5.18
CA LEU A 100 18.85 15.46 -5.90
C LEU A 100 18.35 16.54 -6.86
N GLY A 101 17.27 16.26 -7.62
CA GLY A 101 16.67 17.25 -8.51
C GLY A 101 16.18 18.51 -7.79
N LYS A 102 15.69 18.36 -6.55
CA LYS A 102 15.37 19.51 -5.69
C LYS A 102 16.62 20.25 -5.23
N ALA A 103 17.66 19.53 -4.81
CA ALA A 103 18.90 20.13 -4.30
C ALA A 103 19.72 20.85 -5.38
N THR A 104 19.67 20.38 -6.64
CA THR A 104 20.41 20.96 -7.78
C THR A 104 19.65 22.09 -8.48
N GLY A 105 18.44 22.42 -8.03
CA GLY A 105 17.61 23.47 -8.63
C GLY A 105 16.85 23.07 -9.89
N LEU A 106 16.87 21.79 -10.28
CA LEU A 106 16.08 21.26 -11.41
C LEU A 106 14.57 21.28 -11.11
N PHE A 107 14.20 21.15 -9.85
CA PHE A 107 12.80 21.20 -9.40
C PHE A 107 12.56 22.38 -8.45
N ASN A 108 11.66 23.27 -8.86
CA ASN A 108 11.14 24.34 -8.01
C ASN A 108 9.69 24.05 -7.63
N PRO A 109 9.37 23.78 -6.35
CA PRO A 109 8.00 23.54 -5.91
C PRO A 109 7.08 24.77 -6.02
N GLY A 110 7.63 25.97 -6.23
CA GLY A 110 6.86 27.18 -6.49
C GLY A 110 6.50 27.39 -7.96
N HIS A 111 6.93 26.53 -8.88
CA HIS A 111 6.72 26.71 -10.32
C HIS A 111 5.80 25.62 -10.89
N GLN A 112 4.63 26.02 -11.39
CA GLN A 112 3.59 25.08 -11.85
C GLN A 112 4.09 24.11 -12.92
N LEU A 113 4.83 24.60 -13.93
CA LEU A 113 5.39 23.72 -14.98
C LEU A 113 6.32 22.64 -14.41
N HIS A 114 7.08 22.92 -13.35
CA HIS A 114 7.96 21.92 -12.75
C HIS A 114 7.12 20.86 -12.02
N ILE A 115 6.03 21.26 -11.35
CA ILE A 115 5.08 20.35 -10.71
C ILE A 115 4.41 19.45 -11.75
N ASP A 116 3.90 20.03 -12.84
CA ASP A 116 3.21 19.29 -13.89
C ASP A 116 4.15 18.31 -14.59
N LEU A 117 5.36 18.75 -14.93
CA LEU A 117 6.39 17.90 -15.52
C LEU A 117 6.81 16.78 -14.56
N PHE A 118 6.94 17.09 -13.27
CA PHE A 118 7.23 16.10 -12.25
C PHE A 118 6.14 15.03 -12.18
N ASN A 119 4.87 15.44 -12.11
CA ASN A 119 3.71 14.54 -12.06
C ASN A 119 3.48 13.78 -13.38
N TRP A 120 4.02 14.27 -14.50
CA TRP A 120 3.96 13.55 -15.77
C TRP A 120 5.07 12.48 -15.88
N ILE A 121 6.28 12.76 -15.41
CA ILE A 121 7.44 11.88 -15.55
C ILE A 121 7.55 10.87 -14.40
N TRP A 122 7.49 11.33 -13.15
CA TRP A 122 7.86 10.51 -12.00
C TRP A 122 6.83 9.45 -11.65
N PRO A 123 5.51 9.73 -11.59
CA PRO A 123 4.52 8.72 -11.24
C PRO A 123 4.60 7.42 -12.06
N PRO A 124 4.66 7.43 -13.41
CA PRO A 124 4.78 6.19 -14.18
C PRO A 124 6.10 5.45 -13.91
N LEU A 125 7.22 6.17 -13.78
CA LEU A 125 8.52 5.56 -13.48
C LEU A 125 8.55 4.91 -12.08
N VAL A 126 7.99 5.60 -11.08
CA VAL A 126 7.90 5.06 -9.72
C VAL A 126 6.94 3.87 -9.70
N GLN A 127 5.82 3.93 -10.43
CA GLN A 127 4.87 2.82 -10.52
C GLN A 127 5.51 1.58 -11.13
N GLU A 128 6.27 1.72 -12.23
CA GLU A 128 6.99 0.61 -12.86
C GLU A 128 7.93 -0.09 -11.88
N GLN A 129 8.70 0.67 -11.09
CA GLN A 129 9.58 0.10 -10.07
C GLN A 129 8.81 -0.57 -8.93
N LEU A 130 7.67 0.00 -8.52
CA LEU A 130 6.79 -0.65 -7.54
C LEU A 130 6.19 -1.95 -8.08
N ASP A 131 5.87 -2.03 -9.37
CA ASP A 131 5.35 -3.23 -10.01
C ASP A 131 6.41 -4.33 -10.08
N ILE A 132 7.66 -4.00 -10.43
CA ILE A 132 8.80 -4.92 -10.37
C ILE A 132 9.00 -5.43 -8.94
N PHE A 133 9.00 -4.54 -7.96
CA PHE A 133 9.13 -4.92 -6.56
C PHE A 133 7.96 -5.78 -6.09
N ARG A 134 6.73 -5.47 -6.52
CA ARG A 134 5.52 -6.25 -6.22
C ARG A 134 5.62 -7.66 -6.79
N GLU A 135 6.08 -7.82 -8.02
CA GLU A 135 6.29 -9.13 -8.64
C GLU A 135 7.34 -9.95 -7.88
N TYR A 136 8.48 -9.33 -7.56
CA TYR A 136 9.49 -9.95 -6.71
C TYR A 136 8.89 -10.34 -5.35
N TRP A 137 8.17 -9.44 -4.70
CA TRP A 137 7.63 -9.67 -3.35
C TRP A 137 6.53 -10.74 -3.34
N ASN A 138 5.68 -10.83 -4.35
CA ASN A 138 4.66 -11.87 -4.40
C ASN A 138 5.26 -13.25 -4.75
N ASN A 139 6.42 -13.29 -5.43
CA ASN A 139 7.03 -14.55 -5.86
C ASN A 139 8.18 -15.03 -4.96
N HIS A 140 8.80 -14.15 -4.16
CA HIS A 140 9.97 -14.52 -3.36
C HIS A 140 9.63 -15.60 -2.34
N ARG A 141 10.56 -16.54 -2.15
CA ARG A 141 10.38 -17.62 -1.19
C ARG A 141 10.73 -17.15 0.21
N ILE A 142 9.77 -17.19 1.13
CA ILE A 142 10.05 -16.88 2.54
C ILE A 142 10.94 -17.98 3.12
N SER A 143 12.09 -17.58 3.66
CA SER A 143 13.04 -18.50 4.28
C SER A 143 12.38 -19.24 5.46
N LYS A 144 12.64 -20.55 5.54
CA LYS A 144 11.97 -21.45 6.50
C LYS A 144 12.49 -21.17 7.92
N GLN A 145 11.63 -20.65 8.79
CA GLN A 145 11.97 -20.42 10.19
C GLN A 145 11.47 -21.59 11.05
N LYS A 146 12.40 -22.41 11.58
CA LYS A 146 12.08 -23.64 12.34
C LYS A 146 11.22 -23.42 13.60
N ASN A 147 11.25 -22.21 14.18
CA ASN A 147 10.60 -21.89 15.46
C ASN A 147 9.31 -21.07 15.32
N LYS A 148 8.74 -20.91 14.10
CA LYS A 148 7.46 -20.21 13.91
C LYS A 148 6.40 -21.15 13.32
N LEU A 149 5.20 -21.10 13.90
CA LEU A 149 4.00 -21.81 13.46
C LEU A 149 3.34 -21.20 12.21
N LEU A 150 3.85 -20.07 11.71
CA LEU A 150 3.34 -19.44 10.48
C LEU A 150 3.79 -20.24 9.25
N PRO A 151 2.99 -20.24 8.15
CA PRO A 151 3.37 -20.90 6.91
C PRO A 151 4.74 -20.38 6.46
N SER A 152 5.72 -21.28 6.44
CA SER A 152 7.11 -20.98 6.11
C SER A 152 7.61 -21.91 5.01
N GLY A 153 8.30 -21.34 4.01
CA GLY A 153 8.81 -22.08 2.85
C GLY A 153 7.96 -22.03 1.58
N THR A 154 6.86 -21.27 1.58
CA THR A 154 6.01 -20.95 0.41
C THR A 154 6.12 -19.47 0.05
N SER A 155 5.73 -19.09 -1.17
CA SER A 155 5.58 -17.68 -1.56
C SER A 155 4.38 -17.02 -0.83
N PRO A 156 4.40 -15.69 -0.58
CA PRO A 156 3.35 -14.97 0.17
C PRO A 156 1.99 -14.82 -0.52
#